data_AF-A0A956FZ98-F1
#
_entry.id   AF-A0A956FZ98-F1
#
_cell.length_a   1.000
_cell.length_b   1.000
_cell.length_c   1.000
_cell.angle_alpha   90.00
_cell.angle_beta   90.00
_cell.angle_gamma   90.00
#
_symmetry.space_group_name_H-M   'P 1'
#
loop_
_entity.id
_entity.type
_entity.pdbx_description
1 polymer ?
#
loop_
_entity_poly.entity_id
_entity_poly.type
_entity_poly.pdbx_seq_one_letter_code
_entity_poly.pdbx_strand_id
1 'polypeptide(L)'
;EWFDPVVVPRKIKILDRLPREANGKLRRQRLLEVLGLAAKKEASPAPPPPPSLITYRLRRTFPPERSFVVRSHSVHRCADREVHEILVEVPREVDDVVGPGPAVARMLSQVICRVAGLGRPQRMQGAGLRQAVSAGEALLLRLEVERRHRRVHFALVREGQRCTEGIVDYAGADELREAQVG
;
A
#
# COMPACT_ATOMS: atom_id res chain seq x y z
N GLU A 1 23.28 27.55 -1.33
CA GLU A 1 22.55 27.68 -2.61
C GLU A 1 21.91 26.32 -2.92
N TRP A 2 20.59 26.26 -3.03
CA TRP A 2 19.84 25.02 -3.19
C TRP A 2 19.53 24.83 -4.67
N PHE A 3 20.13 23.82 -5.31
CA PHE A 3 19.71 23.42 -6.64
C PHE A 3 18.38 22.65 -6.53
N ASP A 4 17.32 23.23 -7.08
CA ASP A 4 16.06 22.55 -7.38
C ASP A 4 16.39 21.35 -8.29
N PRO A 5 16.03 20.10 -7.94
CA PRO A 5 16.34 18.96 -8.79
C PRO A 5 15.56 19.08 -10.11
N VAL A 6 16.24 19.59 -11.13
CA VAL A 6 15.75 19.64 -12.50
C VAL A 6 15.26 18.24 -12.88
N VAL A 7 13.94 18.09 -13.01
CA VAL A 7 13.32 16.84 -13.45
C VAL A 7 13.72 16.62 -14.90
N VAL A 8 14.82 15.90 -15.12
CA VAL A 8 15.26 15.54 -16.46
C VAL A 8 14.33 14.44 -16.99
N PRO A 9 13.58 14.68 -18.07
CA PRO A 9 12.70 13.68 -18.64
C PRO A 9 13.51 12.49 -19.15
N ARG A 10 13.22 11.29 -18.65
CA ARG A 10 13.94 10.05 -19.01
C ARG A 10 13.80 9.66 -20.48
N LYS A 11 12.76 10.15 -21.18
CA LYS A 11 12.47 9.84 -22.58
C LYS A 11 11.84 11.05 -23.26
N ILE A 12 12.51 11.58 -24.28
CA ILE A 12 11.97 12.59 -25.18
C ILE A 12 11.72 11.91 -26.52
N LYS A 13 10.49 12.00 -27.04
CA LYS A 13 10.15 11.56 -28.39
C LYS A 13 9.88 12.79 -29.26
N ILE A 14 10.69 12.96 -30.30
CA ILE A 14 10.51 14.02 -31.29
C ILE A 14 9.60 13.47 -32.39
N LEU A 15 8.62 14.27 -32.81
CA LEU A 15 7.69 13.92 -33.89
C LEU A 15 7.88 14.94 -35.01
N ASP A 16 8.00 14.47 -36.25
CA ASP A 16 8.13 15.35 -37.42
C ASP A 16 6.91 16.26 -37.61
N ARG A 17 5.72 15.75 -37.25
CA ARG A 17 4.48 16.52 -37.28
C ARG A 17 3.52 16.08 -36.19
N LEU A 18 2.91 17.04 -35.51
CA LEU A 18 1.88 16.78 -34.50
C LEU A 18 0.57 16.29 -35.17
N PRO A 19 -0.08 15.25 -34.63
CA PRO A 19 -1.33 14.72 -35.16
C PRO A 19 -2.50 15.64 -34.80
N ARG A 20 -2.64 16.73 -35.55
CA ARG A 20 -3.72 17.72 -35.41
C ARG A 20 -4.94 17.30 -36.22
N GLU A 21 -6.13 17.64 -35.72
CA GLU A 21 -7.39 17.50 -36.45
C GLU A 21 -7.52 18.57 -37.56
N ALA A 22 -8.54 18.46 -38.40
CA ALA A 22 -8.85 19.44 -39.44
C ALA A 22 -9.08 20.86 -38.89
N ASN A 23 -9.51 20.98 -37.63
CA ASN A 23 -9.65 22.25 -36.92
C ASN A 23 -8.33 22.78 -36.30
N GLY A 24 -7.19 22.12 -36.57
CA GLY A 24 -5.87 22.47 -36.05
C GLY A 24 -5.59 22.06 -34.60
N LYS A 25 -6.58 21.52 -33.87
CA LYS A 25 -6.44 21.11 -32.46
C LYS A 25 -5.78 19.73 -32.34
N LEU A 26 -5.05 19.53 -31.24
CA LEU A 26 -4.44 18.25 -30.91
C LEU A 26 -5.32 17.52 -29.89
N ARG A 27 -5.73 16.28 -30.19
CA ARG A 27 -6.43 15.42 -29.21
C ARG A 27 -5.46 14.49 -28.52
N ARG A 28 -5.60 14.39 -27.19
CA ARG A 28 -4.80 13.49 -26.33
C ARG A 28 -4.82 12.04 -26.85
N GLN A 29 -5.97 11.55 -27.31
CA GLN A 29 -6.10 10.19 -27.84
C GLN A 29 -5.20 9.94 -29.06
N ARG A 30 -5.22 10.85 -30.05
CA ARG A 30 -4.37 10.76 -31.25
C ARG A 30 -2.89 10.86 -30.92
N LEU A 31 -2.53 11.69 -29.95
CA LEU A 31 -1.16 11.77 -29.46
C LEU A 31 -0.72 10.44 -28.80
N LEU A 32 -1.59 9.83 -27.98
CA LEU A 32 -1.31 8.54 -27.34
C LEU A 32 -1.20 7.39 -28.36
N GLU A 33 -2.00 7.40 -29.43
CA GLU A 33 -1.88 6.46 -30.55
C GLU A 33 -0.51 6.56 -31.23
N VAL A 34 -0.08 7.77 -31.61
CA VAL A 34 1.23 8.01 -32.23
C VAL A 34 2.39 7.62 -31.31
N LEU A 35 2.23 7.83 -29.99
CA LEU A 35 3.24 7.46 -29.02
C LEU A 35 3.27 5.94 -28.70
N GLY A 36 2.32 5.16 -29.22
CA GLY A 36 2.16 3.73 -28.92
C GLY A 36 1.67 3.45 -27.50
N LEU A 37 1.04 4.45 -26.86
CA LEU A 37 0.55 4.42 -25.48
C LEU A 37 -0.97 4.21 -25.38
N ALA A 38 -1.66 4.10 -26.51
CA ALA A 38 -3.06 3.73 -26.55
C ALA A 38 -3.20 2.27 -26.10
N ALA A 39 -3.67 2.07 -24.86
CA ALA A 39 -3.96 0.76 -24.30
C ALA A 39 -4.87 -0.02 -25.27
N LYS A 40 -4.46 -1.25 -25.61
CA LYS A 40 -5.31 -2.23 -26.29
C LYS A 40 -6.67 -2.26 -25.57
N LYS A 41 -7.71 -1.82 -26.26
CA LYS A 41 -9.09 -1.88 -25.79
C LYS A 41 -9.57 -3.32 -25.96
N GLU A 42 -9.19 -4.20 -25.04
CA GLU A 42 -9.91 -5.45 -24.81
C GLU A 42 -11.29 -5.13 -24.24
N ALA A 43 -12.27 -5.92 -24.65
CA ALA A 43 -13.70 -5.67 -24.48
C ALA A 43 -14.11 -5.44 -23.01
N SER A 44 -15.06 -4.52 -22.85
CA SER A 44 -15.71 -4.10 -21.60
C SER A 44 -16.22 -5.26 -20.74
N PRO A 45 -16.03 -5.18 -19.41
CA PRO A 45 -17.13 -5.49 -18.51
C PRO A 45 -17.33 -4.39 -17.45
N ALA A 46 -18.55 -3.84 -17.41
CA ALA A 46 -19.17 -3.03 -16.34
C ALA A 46 -18.49 -1.70 -15.90
N PRO A 47 -19.28 -0.69 -15.48
CA PRO A 47 -18.74 0.59 -15.01
C PRO A 47 -17.81 0.41 -13.80
N PRO A 48 -16.75 1.23 -13.66
CA PRO A 48 -15.81 1.09 -12.56
C PRO A 48 -16.52 1.36 -11.23
N PRO A 49 -16.26 0.54 -10.18
CA PRO A 49 -16.75 0.84 -8.85
C PRO A 49 -16.19 2.20 -8.39
N PRO A 50 -16.88 2.92 -7.47
CA PRO A 50 -16.36 4.14 -6.85
C PRO A 50 -14.96 3.88 -6.28
N PRO A 51 -14.08 4.90 -6.17
CA PRO A 51 -12.66 4.75 -5.80
C PRO A 51 -12.56 3.80 -4.62
N SER A 52 -12.17 2.58 -4.96
CA SER A 52 -12.28 1.46 -4.08
C SER A 52 -11.22 1.65 -3.02
N LEU A 53 -11.65 1.70 -1.76
CA LEU A 53 -10.83 1.24 -0.65
C LEU A 53 -10.13 -0.02 -1.15
N ILE A 54 -8.81 0.06 -1.39
CA ILE A 54 -8.05 -1.08 -1.89
C ILE A 54 -8.17 -2.15 -0.81
N THR A 55 -9.14 -3.04 -1.03
CA THR A 55 -9.51 -4.07 -0.08
C THR A 55 -8.67 -5.27 -0.44
N TYR A 56 -7.48 -5.37 0.15
CA TYR A 56 -6.66 -6.55 0.00
C TYR A 56 -7.32 -7.69 0.80
N ARG A 57 -7.94 -8.65 0.10
CA ARG A 57 -8.32 -9.93 0.71
C ARG A 57 -7.04 -10.75 0.81
N LEU A 58 -6.45 -10.81 2.00
CA LEU A 58 -5.21 -11.53 2.26
C LEU A 58 -5.45 -13.03 2.05
N ARG A 59 -5.27 -13.53 0.82
CA ARG A 59 -5.24 -14.97 0.55
C ARG A 59 -3.91 -15.53 1.06
N ARG A 60 -4.01 -16.74 1.61
CA ARG A 60 -2.99 -17.44 2.38
C ARG A 60 -1.63 -17.44 1.68
N THR A 61 -0.59 -17.42 2.53
CA THR A 61 0.84 -17.62 2.25
C THR A 61 1.55 -16.51 1.48
N PHE A 62 2.00 -15.49 2.21
CA PHE A 62 3.21 -14.78 1.82
C PHE A 62 4.42 -15.63 2.23
N PRO A 63 5.46 -15.77 1.37
CA PRO A 63 6.64 -16.56 1.72
C PRO A 63 7.30 -16.03 3.00
N PRO A 64 7.95 -16.88 3.81
CA PRO A 64 8.45 -16.47 5.14
C PRO A 64 9.75 -15.66 5.12
N GLU A 65 10.46 -15.54 3.99
CA GLU A 65 11.91 -15.29 4.07
C GLU A 65 12.37 -13.82 4.09
N ARG A 66 11.54 -12.84 3.70
CA ARG A 66 11.92 -11.42 3.79
C ARG A 66 11.31 -10.82 5.06
N SER A 67 12.07 -10.86 6.15
CA SER A 67 11.63 -10.39 7.47
C SER A 67 11.91 -8.90 7.64
N PHE A 68 10.90 -8.13 8.07
CA PHE A 68 11.10 -6.75 8.51
C PHE A 68 11.84 -6.75 9.84
N VAL A 69 12.78 -5.83 10.02
CA VAL A 69 13.51 -5.69 11.29
C VAL A 69 12.73 -4.75 12.19
N VAL A 70 12.21 -5.29 13.31
CA VAL A 70 11.62 -4.49 14.38
C VAL A 70 12.76 -3.94 15.23
N ARG A 71 12.98 -2.63 15.18
CA ARG A 71 14.07 -1.94 15.89
C ARG A 71 13.68 -1.58 17.32
N SER A 72 12.45 -1.13 17.51
CA SER A 72 11.89 -0.81 18.82
C SER A 72 10.38 -1.06 18.82
N HIS A 73 9.85 -1.31 20.01
CA HIS A 73 8.43 -1.53 20.22
C HIS A 73 8.05 -0.93 21.58
N SER A 74 7.22 0.09 21.58
CA SER A 74 6.57 0.64 22.77
C SER A 74 5.07 0.36 22.73
N VAL A 75 4.49 0.18 23.92
CA VAL A 75 3.05 -0.07 24.10
C VAL A 75 2.51 0.95 25.09
N HIS A 76 1.49 1.66 24.66
CA HIS A 76 0.73 2.59 25.49
C HIS A 76 -0.70 2.07 25.62
N ARG A 77 -1.10 1.70 26.83
CA ARG A 77 -2.46 1.22 27.12
C ARG A 77 -3.29 2.36 27.71
N CYS A 78 -4.46 2.59 27.13
CA CYS A 78 -5.39 3.59 27.64
C CYS A 78 -6.83 3.04 27.54
N ALA A 79 -7.45 2.78 28.69
CA ALA A 79 -8.78 2.19 28.82
C ALA A 79 -8.98 0.93 27.94
N ASP A 80 -9.77 1.03 26.87
CA ASP A 80 -10.08 -0.05 25.92
C ASP A 80 -9.18 -0.07 24.67
N ARG A 81 -8.17 0.79 24.61
CA ARG A 81 -7.28 0.96 23.45
C ARG A 81 -5.84 0.64 23.82
N GLU A 82 -5.19 -0.11 22.93
CA GLU A 82 -3.76 -0.40 23.03
C GLU A 82 -3.07 0.22 21.81
N VAL A 83 -2.19 1.19 22.05
CA VAL A 83 -1.42 1.86 21.00
C VAL A 83 -0.02 1.24 21.00
N HIS A 84 0.35 0.60 19.91
CA HIS A 84 1.69 0.08 19.68
C HIS A 84 2.41 1.02 18.73
N GLU A 85 3.58 1.49 19.15
CA GLU A 85 4.49 2.24 18.28
C GLU A 85 5.70 1.37 18.01
N ILE A 86 5.93 1.07 16.75
CA ILE A 86 6.88 0.06 16.31
C ILE A 86 7.76 0.69 15.25
N LEU A 87 9.05 0.84 15.56
CA LEU A 87 10.02 1.28 14.57
C LEU A 87 10.41 0.07 13.72
N VAL A 88 10.08 0.12 12.43
CA VAL A 88 10.35 -0.94 11.46
C VAL A 88 11.30 -0.42 10.39
N GLU A 89 12.29 -1.24 10.03
CA GLU A 89 13.17 -0.94 8.90
C GLU A 89 12.74 -1.75 7.68
N VAL A 90 12.61 -1.07 6.55
CA VAL A 90 12.31 -1.72 5.27
C VAL A 90 13.55 -2.50 4.84
N PRO A 91 13.45 -3.82 4.60
CA PRO A 91 14.61 -4.59 4.16
C PRO A 91 15.19 -4.02 2.87
N ARG A 92 16.52 -3.92 2.80
CA ARG A 92 17.23 -3.46 1.59
C ARG A 92 16.99 -4.34 0.37
N GLU A 93 16.55 -5.57 0.60
CA GLU A 93 16.25 -6.62 -0.38
C GLU A 93 14.81 -6.58 -0.91
N VAL A 94 14.01 -5.58 -0.52
CA VAL A 94 12.69 -5.39 -1.16
C VAL A 94 12.94 -4.84 -2.57
N ASP A 95 12.91 -5.72 -3.56
CA ASP A 95 12.99 -5.36 -4.97
C ASP A 95 11.89 -4.35 -5.32
N ASP A 96 12.27 -3.26 -6.01
CA ASP A 96 11.38 -2.21 -6.56
C ASP A 96 10.26 -2.76 -7.48
N VAL A 97 10.32 -4.06 -7.81
CA VAL A 97 9.39 -4.76 -8.71
C VAL A 97 8.01 -4.94 -8.07
N VAL A 98 7.94 -5.07 -6.74
CA VAL A 98 6.68 -5.11 -6.01
C VAL A 98 6.40 -3.71 -5.52
N GLY A 99 5.47 -3.02 -6.19
CA GLY A 99 5.07 -1.67 -5.80
C GLY A 99 4.82 -1.56 -4.28
N PRO A 100 4.92 -0.36 -3.72
CA PRO A 100 5.11 -0.21 -2.28
C PRO A 100 3.89 -0.68 -1.46
N GLY A 101 2.69 -0.73 -2.06
CA GLY A 101 1.46 -1.23 -1.43
C GLY A 101 1.55 -2.68 -0.93
N PRO A 102 1.80 -3.68 -1.80
CA PRO A 102 1.93 -5.07 -1.37
C PRO A 102 3.04 -5.33 -0.33
N ALA A 103 4.17 -4.63 -0.41
CA ALA A 103 5.23 -4.73 0.59
C ALA A 103 4.75 -4.24 1.97
N VAL A 104 4.06 -3.10 2.01
CA VAL A 104 3.46 -2.56 3.24
C VAL A 104 2.34 -3.44 3.76
N ALA A 105 1.46 -3.97 2.90
CA ALA A 105 0.40 -4.89 3.33
C ALA A 105 0.98 -6.16 3.98
N ARG A 106 2.06 -6.71 3.41
CA ARG A 106 2.80 -7.84 3.99
C ARG A 106 3.41 -7.49 5.34
N MET A 107 4.11 -6.35 5.43
CA MET A 107 4.66 -5.84 6.69
C MET A 107 3.57 -5.73 7.77
N LEU A 108 2.47 -5.07 7.46
CA LEU A 108 1.34 -4.88 8.37
C LEU A 108 0.80 -6.23 8.83
N SER A 109 0.59 -7.19 7.91
CA SER A 109 0.12 -8.51 8.29
C SER A 109 1.06 -9.23 9.27
N GLN A 110 2.38 -9.17 9.03
CA GLN A 110 3.37 -9.85 9.87
C GLN A 110 3.49 -9.19 11.25
N VAL A 111 3.60 -7.87 11.27
CA VAL A 111 3.78 -7.11 12.52
C VAL A 111 2.52 -7.21 13.37
N ILE A 112 1.34 -7.02 12.79
CA ILE A 112 0.11 -7.03 13.58
C ILE A 112 -0.20 -8.43 14.14
N CYS A 113 0.01 -9.51 13.36
CA CYS A 113 -0.18 -10.88 13.88
C CYS A 113 0.75 -11.17 15.07
N ARG A 114 2.00 -10.66 15.03
CA ARG A 114 3.00 -10.92 16.06
C ARG A 114 2.79 -10.05 17.31
N VAL A 115 2.40 -8.80 17.13
CA VAL A 115 2.45 -7.79 18.20
C VAL A 115 1.09 -7.60 18.90
N ALA A 116 -0.01 -7.71 18.16
CA ALA A 116 -1.32 -7.46 18.73
C ALA A 116 -1.99 -8.73 19.29
N GLY A 117 -1.44 -9.92 18.99
CA GLY A 117 -2.08 -11.20 19.31
C GLY A 117 -3.49 -11.34 18.72
N LEU A 118 -3.84 -10.46 17.78
CA LEU A 118 -5.08 -10.51 17.04
C LEU A 118 -4.94 -11.64 16.03
N GLY A 119 -6.03 -12.38 15.79
CA GLY A 119 -6.03 -13.55 14.93
C GLY A 119 -5.67 -13.24 13.47
N ARG A 120 -6.30 -13.93 12.52
CA ARG A 120 -5.99 -13.70 11.11
C ARG A 120 -6.65 -12.40 10.61
N PRO A 121 -5.89 -11.50 9.95
CA PRO A 121 -6.49 -10.33 9.31
C PRO A 121 -7.42 -10.79 8.17
N GLN A 122 -8.66 -10.31 8.17
CA GLN A 122 -9.65 -10.65 7.14
C GLN A 122 -9.70 -9.61 6.02
N ARG A 123 -9.69 -8.33 6.43
CA ARG A 123 -9.92 -7.21 5.53
C ARG A 123 -8.98 -6.07 5.89
N MET A 124 -8.31 -5.51 4.88
CA MET A 124 -7.50 -4.31 5.03
C MET A 124 -8.08 -3.22 4.14
N GLN A 125 -8.19 -2.01 4.69
CA GLN A 125 -8.72 -0.82 4.03
C GLN A 125 -7.70 0.30 4.17
N GLY A 126 -7.53 1.13 3.14
CA GLY A 126 -6.68 2.33 3.22
C GLY A 126 -5.17 2.12 3.04
N ALA A 127 -4.70 0.91 2.72
CA ALA A 127 -3.26 0.64 2.54
C ALA A 127 -2.62 1.25 1.26
N GLY A 128 -3.23 2.29 0.70
CA GLY A 128 -2.63 3.08 -0.36
C GLY A 128 -1.52 3.96 0.20
N LEU A 129 -0.34 3.89 -0.40
CA LEU A 129 0.77 4.76 -0.04
C LEU A 129 0.63 6.09 -0.75
N ARG A 130 0.57 7.17 0.04
CA ARG A 130 0.61 8.55 -0.44
C ARG A 130 2.02 8.95 -0.90
N GLN A 131 3.04 8.26 -0.38
CA GLN A 131 4.44 8.53 -0.65
C GLN A 131 5.20 7.23 -0.87
N ALA A 132 6.13 7.23 -1.81
CA ALA A 132 7.03 6.11 -2.02
C ALA A 132 7.95 5.94 -0.80
N VAL A 133 8.17 4.68 -0.45
CA VAL A 133 9.04 4.26 0.65
C VAL A 133 10.23 3.54 0.02
N SER A 134 11.44 3.92 0.42
CA SER A 134 12.66 3.32 -0.11
C SER A 134 13.18 2.19 0.78
N ALA A 135 13.90 1.25 0.17
CA ALA A 135 14.54 0.16 0.88
C ALA A 135 15.60 0.71 1.87
N GLY A 136 15.65 0.15 3.07
CA GLY A 136 16.52 0.63 4.17
C GLY A 136 15.97 1.83 4.95
N GLU A 137 14.81 2.39 4.58
CA GLU A 137 14.18 3.45 5.37
C GLU A 137 13.62 2.93 6.69
N ALA A 138 13.78 3.72 7.74
CA ALA A 138 13.12 3.50 9.03
C ALA A 138 11.75 4.18 9.03
N LEU A 139 10.72 3.43 9.38
CA LEU A 139 9.35 3.89 9.43
C LEU A 139 8.78 3.62 10.81
N LEU A 140 7.99 4.57 11.33
CA LEU A 140 7.22 4.37 12.54
C LEU A 140 5.86 3.80 12.15
N LEU A 141 5.62 2.55 12.52
CA LEU A 141 4.32 1.91 12.42
C LEU A 141 3.57 2.12 13.74
N ARG A 142 2.52 2.92 13.70
CA ARG A 142 1.59 3.10 14.82
C ARG A 142 0.36 2.24 14.59
N LEU A 143 0.04 1.40 15.56
CA LEU A 143 -1.13 0.53 15.58
C LEU A 143 -2.00 0.91 16.76
N GLU A 144 -3.25 1.27 16.52
CA GLU A 144 -4.25 1.46 17.56
C GLU A 144 -5.22 0.28 17.52
N VAL A 145 -5.11 -0.59 18.52
CA VAL A 145 -5.87 -1.82 18.62
C VAL A 145 -7.15 -1.56 19.42
N GLU A 146 -8.28 -1.79 18.78
CA GLU A 146 -9.61 -1.73 19.37
C GLU A 146 -10.16 -3.15 19.53
N ARG A 147 -9.88 -3.78 20.68
CA ARG A 147 -10.14 -5.21 20.91
C ARG A 147 -11.63 -5.57 20.82
N ARG A 148 -12.52 -4.68 21.28
CA ARG A 148 -13.98 -4.89 21.24
C ARG A 148 -14.52 -5.05 19.83
N HIS A 149 -13.98 -4.26 18.89
CA HIS A 149 -14.40 -4.27 17.49
C HIS A 149 -13.50 -5.12 16.60
N ARG A 150 -12.49 -5.79 17.18
CA ARG A 150 -11.47 -6.59 16.46
C ARG A 150 -10.87 -5.80 15.28
N ARG A 151 -10.62 -4.53 15.52
CA ARG A 151 -10.17 -3.57 14.53
C ARG A 151 -8.84 -2.98 14.93
N VAL A 152 -7.96 -2.80 13.96
CA VAL A 152 -6.69 -2.11 14.14
C VAL A 152 -6.64 -0.95 13.18
N HIS A 153 -6.54 0.25 13.72
CA HIS A 153 -6.16 1.42 12.94
C HIS A 153 -4.65 1.42 12.84
N PHE A 154 -4.11 1.52 11.62
CA PHE A 154 -2.68 1.62 11.42
C PHE A 154 -2.34 2.94 10.75
N ALA A 155 -1.18 3.49 11.09
CA ALA A 155 -0.57 4.60 10.39
C ALA A 155 0.93 4.31 10.23
N LEU A 156 1.44 4.53 9.03
CA LEU A 156 2.86 4.48 8.74
C LEU A 156 3.38 5.90 8.62
N VAL A 157 4.34 6.25 9.47
CA VAL A 157 4.88 7.60 9.59
C VAL A 157 6.37 7.60 9.26
N ARG A 158 6.81 8.52 8.41
CA ARG A 158 8.21 8.78 8.08
C ARG A 158 8.52 10.22 8.44
N GLU A 159 9.50 10.43 9.33
CA GLU A 159 9.94 11.79 9.74
C GLU A 159 8.77 12.69 10.17
N GLY A 160 7.78 12.12 10.86
CA GLY A 160 6.57 12.84 11.30
C GLY A 160 5.47 13.00 10.24
N GLN A 161 5.72 12.61 8.98
CA GLN A 161 4.72 12.64 7.90
C GLN A 161 4.02 11.28 7.73
N ARG A 162 2.69 11.28 7.58
CA ARG A 162 1.92 10.06 7.34
C ARG A 162 2.05 9.60 5.88
N CYS A 163 2.73 8.48 5.67
CA CYS A 163 2.89 7.86 4.36
C CYS A 163 1.65 7.05 3.95
N THR A 164 1.04 6.35 4.91
CA THR A 164 -0.21 5.62 4.70
C THR A 164 -0.97 5.49 6.01
N GLU A 165 -2.29 5.34 5.93
CA GLU A 165 -3.15 5.11 7.07
C GLU A 165 -4.33 4.24 6.66
N GLY A 166 -4.78 3.37 7.55
CA GLY A 166 -5.86 2.46 7.22
C GLY A 166 -6.37 1.67 8.39
N ILE A 167 -7.21 0.71 8.06
CA ILE A 167 -7.94 -0.10 9.03
C ILE A 167 -7.78 -1.56 8.63
N VAL A 168 -7.49 -2.42 9.60
CA VAL A 168 -7.49 -3.88 9.44
C VAL A 168 -8.53 -4.48 10.37
N ASP A 169 -9.47 -5.23 9.80
CA ASP A 169 -10.46 -6.01 10.54
C ASP A 169 -9.96 -7.47 10.69
N TYR A 170 -10.13 -8.05 11.88
CA TYR A 170 -9.62 -9.38 12.24
C TYR A 170 -10.75 -10.38 12.47
N ALA A 171 -10.49 -11.63 12.04
CA ALA A 171 -11.33 -12.76 12.39
C ALA A 171 -11.30 -13.01 13.90
N GLY A 172 -12.43 -13.40 14.46
CA GLY A 172 -12.45 -13.99 15.80
C GLY A 172 -11.66 -15.28 15.87
N ALA A 173 -11.09 -15.58 17.05
CA ALA A 173 -10.57 -16.91 17.32
C ALA A 173 -11.66 -18.00 17.14
N ASP A 174 -12.93 -17.68 17.40
CA ASP A 174 -14.04 -18.62 17.27
C ASP A 174 -14.41 -18.98 15.83
N GLU A 175 -14.30 -18.05 14.87
CA GLU A 175 -14.64 -18.31 13.46
C GLU A 175 -13.68 -19.28 12.76
N LEU A 176 -12.47 -19.46 13.30
CA LEU A 176 -11.48 -20.40 12.75
C LEU A 176 -11.80 -21.87 13.06
N ARG A 177 -12.60 -22.14 14.11
CA ARG A 177 -13.00 -23.51 14.47
C ARG A 177 -14.08 -24.07 13.54
N GLU A 178 -15.04 -23.26 13.11
CA GLU A 178 -16.08 -23.72 12.17
C GLU A 178 -15.53 -23.96 10.75
N ALA A 179 -14.54 -23.17 10.31
CA ALA A 179 -13.94 -23.30 8.98
C ALA A 179 -12.97 -24.49 8.82
N GLN A 180 -12.68 -25.25 9.88
CA GLN A 180 -11.83 -26.45 9.85
C GLN A 180 -12.59 -27.77 10.00
N VAL A 181 -13.91 -27.72 10.21
CA VAL A 181 -14.77 -28.91 10.41
C VAL A 181 -15.70 -29.16 9.20
N GLY A 182 -15.61 -28.35 8.15
CA GLY A 182 -16.36 -28.50 6.90
C GLY A 182 -15.55 -29.07 5.75
#